data_AF-A0A182JLR0-F1
#
_entry.id   AF-A0A182JLR0-F1
#
_cell.length_a   1.000
_cell.length_b   1.000
_cell.length_c   1.000
_cell.angle_alpha   90.00
_cell.angle_beta   90.00
_cell.angle_gamma   90.00
#
_symmetry.space_group_name_H-M   'P 1'
#
loop_
_entity.id
_entity.type
_entity.pdbx_description
1 polymer ?
#
loop_
_entity_poly.entity_id
_entity_poly.type
_entity_poly.pdbx_seq_one_letter_code
_entity_poly.pdbx_strand_id
1 'polypeptide(L)'
;MSCSREVCMGSVMTPHLIGTESRKSDIVQQHAKDFLEQYYSSIRRLRLELTEAKGSTTPVAIPRKGCYRTPTAVTEGLEVIHLCTQLTEYGFLLFRHRLKSPAHESRWQQVQKEVEATGSYHLTETELIYGAKLAWRNSSRCIGRIQWSKLQVFDCRYVTTTSGMFEAICNHIKYATNKGNLRSAITIFPQRTDGKHDYRIWNNQIISYAGYKNADGKIIGDPANVEFTDFCVKLGWKSKRTEWDILPLVVSANGHDPDYFDYPPELILEVPLSHPQFKWFAELNLRWYAVPMVSSMLFDCGGIQFTATAFSGWYMSTEIGCRNLCDANRRNLLEVGKWHGTARTSARNARGRSWKGFWTIFLSIILSFPFRNTFSRLQ
;
A
#
# COMPACT_ATOMS: atom_id res chain seq x y z
N MET A 1 17.36 -11.66 -7.16
CA MET A 1 18.25 -10.53 -6.81
C MET A 1 19.14 -10.25 -8.01
N SER A 2 19.50 -8.99 -8.27
CA SER A 2 20.31 -8.59 -9.43
C SER A 2 21.82 -8.65 -9.16
N CYS A 3 22.24 -8.96 -7.94
CA CYS A 3 23.64 -9.10 -7.57
C CYS A 3 24.25 -10.39 -8.15
N SER A 4 25.54 -10.36 -8.51
CA SER A 4 26.35 -11.55 -8.77
C SER A 4 27.25 -11.85 -7.56
N ARG A 5 28.10 -12.88 -7.64
CA ARG A 5 29.10 -13.16 -6.59
C ARG A 5 30.16 -12.05 -6.51
N GLU A 6 30.41 -11.38 -7.62
CA GLU A 6 31.45 -10.37 -7.81
C GLU A 6 30.90 -8.93 -7.63
N VAL A 7 29.60 -8.72 -7.88
CA VAL A 7 29.01 -7.37 -7.92
C VAL A 7 27.76 -7.29 -7.04
N CYS A 8 27.80 -6.38 -6.07
CA CYS A 8 26.63 -6.00 -5.27
C CYS A 8 25.87 -4.84 -5.94
N MET A 9 24.61 -5.08 -6.32
CA MET A 9 23.70 -4.07 -6.86
C MET A 9 22.67 -3.57 -5.83
N GLY A 10 22.94 -3.72 -4.54
CA GLY A 10 21.98 -3.43 -3.46
C GLY A 10 21.51 -1.98 -3.37
N SER A 11 22.31 -1.02 -3.85
CA SER A 11 21.98 0.42 -3.87
C SER A 11 21.30 0.89 -5.15
N VAL A 12 21.13 0.02 -6.15
CA VAL A 12 20.47 0.37 -7.41
C VAL A 12 18.96 0.50 -7.17
N MET A 13 18.40 1.67 -7.50
CA MET A 13 17.00 2.00 -7.21
C MET A 13 16.02 1.16 -8.03
N THR A 14 16.26 1.01 -9.34
CA THR A 14 15.39 0.28 -10.28
C THR A 14 16.22 -0.71 -11.10
N PRO A 15 16.61 -1.87 -10.53
CA PRO A 15 17.55 -2.78 -11.16
C PRO A 15 16.93 -3.67 -12.25
N HIS A 16 15.61 -3.68 -12.40
CA HIS A 16 14.89 -4.50 -13.37
C HIS A 16 13.85 -3.66 -14.09
N LEU A 17 13.82 -3.75 -15.42
CA LEU A 17 12.71 -3.33 -16.24
C LEU A 17 11.82 -4.56 -16.49
N ILE A 18 10.56 -4.49 -16.07
CA ILE A 18 9.60 -5.57 -16.30
C ILE A 18 8.99 -5.34 -17.69
N GLY A 19 9.10 -6.34 -18.56
CA GLY A 19 8.55 -6.29 -19.92
C GLY A 19 7.02 -6.18 -19.96
N THR A 20 6.51 -5.80 -21.13
CA THR A 20 5.08 -5.75 -21.44
C THR A 20 4.53 -7.08 -21.94
N GLU A 21 5.41 -8.05 -22.21
CA GLU A 21 5.02 -9.37 -22.70
C GLU A 21 4.28 -10.19 -21.65
N SER A 22 3.24 -10.90 -22.09
CA SER A 22 2.55 -11.88 -21.27
C SER A 22 3.41 -13.11 -21.02
N ARG A 23 3.27 -13.70 -19.85
CA ARG A 23 3.99 -14.93 -19.49
C ARG A 23 3.51 -16.11 -20.32
N LYS A 24 4.43 -17.00 -20.65
CA LYS A 24 4.12 -18.29 -21.25
C LYS A 24 3.33 -19.17 -20.26
N SER A 25 2.47 -20.03 -20.78
CA SER A 25 1.54 -20.85 -20.00
C SER A 25 2.22 -21.79 -19.01
N ASP A 26 3.39 -22.34 -19.36
CA ASP A 26 4.22 -23.17 -18.49
C ASP A 26 4.70 -22.42 -17.24
N ILE A 27 5.13 -21.16 -17.41
CA ILE A 27 5.53 -20.29 -16.30
C ILE A 27 4.32 -19.89 -15.45
N VAL A 28 3.18 -19.58 -16.08
CA VAL A 28 1.93 -19.28 -15.36
C VAL A 28 1.51 -20.48 -14.51
N GLN A 29 1.51 -21.68 -15.08
CA GLN A 29 1.13 -22.92 -14.39
C GLN A 29 2.06 -23.19 -13.19
N GLN A 30 3.37 -23.03 -13.35
CA GLN A 30 4.33 -23.21 -12.26
C GLN A 30 4.08 -22.22 -11.11
N HIS A 31 3.95 -20.93 -11.41
CA HIS A 31 3.70 -19.92 -10.38
C HIS A 31 2.32 -20.08 -9.73
N ALA A 32 1.32 -20.52 -10.49
CA ALA A 32 -0.02 -20.78 -9.97
C ALA A 32 0.00 -21.92 -8.94
N LYS A 33 0.75 -22.99 -9.22
CA LYS A 33 0.95 -24.11 -8.29
C LYS A 33 1.57 -23.63 -6.99
N ASP A 34 2.70 -22.93 -7.07
CA ASP A 34 3.44 -22.44 -5.90
C ASP A 34 2.58 -21.50 -5.04
N PHE A 35 1.76 -20.68 -5.69
CA PHE A 35 0.82 -19.78 -5.01
C PHE A 35 -0.33 -20.53 -4.33
N LEU A 36 -0.95 -21.50 -5.01
CA LEU A 36 -2.05 -22.28 -4.44
C LEU A 36 -1.58 -23.12 -3.26
N GLU A 37 -0.39 -23.71 -3.32
CA GLU A 37 0.20 -24.43 -2.19
C GLU A 37 0.40 -23.50 -0.99
N GLN A 38 0.88 -22.26 -1.20
CA GLN A 38 0.98 -21.25 -0.15
C GLN A 38 -0.38 -20.84 0.42
N TYR A 39 -1.36 -20.57 -0.44
CA TYR A 39 -2.72 -20.19 -0.05
C TYR A 39 -3.40 -21.29 0.79
N TYR A 40 -3.41 -22.53 0.30
CA TYR A 40 -4.02 -23.67 1.00
C TYR A 40 -3.25 -24.08 2.27
N SER A 41 -1.95 -23.77 2.33
CA SER A 41 -1.17 -23.87 3.57
C SER A 41 -1.49 -22.75 4.56
N SER A 42 -2.00 -21.59 4.13
CA SER A 42 -2.31 -20.50 5.06
C SER A 42 -3.64 -20.68 5.80
N ILE A 43 -4.60 -21.35 5.17
CA ILE A 43 -5.96 -21.52 5.70
C ILE A 43 -6.04 -22.72 6.66
N ARG A 44 -6.49 -22.45 7.88
CA ARG A 44 -6.73 -23.43 8.94
C ARG A 44 -8.23 -23.53 9.21
N ARG A 45 -8.78 -24.74 9.39
CA ARG A 45 -10.17 -24.94 9.84
C ARG A 45 -10.19 -25.92 11.02
N LEU A 46 -11.01 -25.61 12.03
CA LEU A 46 -11.29 -26.49 13.15
C LEU A 46 -11.99 -27.76 12.64
N ARG A 47 -11.54 -28.92 13.11
CA ARG A 47 -12.30 -30.17 12.99
C ARG A 47 -13.50 -30.10 13.94
N LEU A 48 -14.70 -29.89 13.40
CA LEU A 48 -15.92 -30.32 14.11
C LEU A 48 -16.08 -31.79 13.80
N GLU A 49 -15.47 -32.66 14.61
CA GLU A 49 -15.89 -34.06 14.65
C GLU A 49 -17.29 -34.06 15.29
N LEU A 50 -18.33 -34.00 14.46
CA LEU A 50 -19.59 -34.64 14.82
C LEU A 50 -19.32 -36.13 14.75
N THR A 51 -18.80 -36.69 15.85
CA THR A 51 -18.95 -38.11 16.09
C THR A 51 -20.45 -38.37 16.20
N GLU A 52 -21.04 -38.93 15.16
CA GLU A 52 -22.28 -39.69 15.28
C GLU A 52 -21.98 -40.91 16.17
N ALA A 53 -21.89 -40.67 17.47
CA ALA A 53 -21.99 -41.72 18.47
C ALA A 53 -23.44 -42.20 18.44
N LYS A 54 -23.67 -43.32 17.75
CA LYS A 54 -24.88 -44.12 17.89
C LYS A 54 -25.11 -44.37 19.38
N GLY A 55 -26.22 -43.84 19.90
CA GLY A 55 -26.89 -44.28 21.12
C GLY A 55 -26.26 -43.83 22.44
N SER A 56 -26.75 -42.71 22.97
CA SER A 56 -26.99 -42.52 24.42
C SER A 56 -27.57 -41.12 24.65
N THR A 57 -28.82 -41.07 25.09
CA THR A 57 -29.53 -39.86 25.51
C THR A 57 -29.04 -39.42 26.88
N THR A 58 -28.33 -38.30 26.98
CA THR A 58 -28.46 -37.35 28.09
C THR A 58 -28.06 -35.94 27.64
N PRO A 59 -28.85 -34.89 27.93
CA PRO A 59 -28.49 -33.53 27.54
C PRO A 59 -27.49 -32.93 28.53
N VAL A 60 -26.30 -32.57 28.06
CA VAL A 60 -25.34 -31.77 28.84
C VAL A 60 -25.76 -30.30 28.77
N ALA A 61 -26.16 -29.74 29.91
CA ALA A 61 -26.53 -28.34 30.05
C ALA A 61 -25.32 -27.41 29.88
N ILE A 62 -25.48 -26.34 29.09
CA ILE A 62 -24.52 -25.25 28.96
C ILE A 62 -24.70 -24.31 30.17
N PRO A 63 -23.69 -24.06 31.02
CA PRO A 63 -23.85 -23.09 32.10
C PRO A 63 -23.85 -21.67 31.53
N ARG A 64 -24.88 -20.91 31.94
CA ARG A 64 -24.98 -19.46 31.68
C ARG A 64 -23.90 -18.71 32.46
N LYS A 65 -23.39 -17.63 31.85
CA LYS A 65 -22.44 -16.65 32.40
C LYS A 65 -22.77 -16.27 33.85
N GLY A 66 -21.81 -16.43 34.76
CA GLY A 66 -21.90 -16.01 36.15
C GLY A 66 -20.54 -15.59 36.71
N CYS A 67 -20.44 -14.30 37.02
CA CYS A 67 -19.56 -13.60 37.98
C CYS A 67 -18.22 -14.25 38.40
N TYR A 68 -17.10 -13.63 38.01
CA TYR A 68 -15.79 -13.86 38.62
C TYR A 68 -15.77 -13.29 40.05
N ARG A 69 -15.64 -14.16 41.06
CA ARG A 69 -15.00 -13.83 42.34
C ARG A 69 -13.63 -14.51 42.33
N THR A 70 -12.59 -13.74 42.63
CA THR A 70 -11.22 -14.23 42.82
C THR A 70 -11.10 -15.06 44.09
N PRO A 71 -10.44 -16.22 44.05
CA PRO A 71 -9.79 -16.80 45.22
C PRO A 71 -8.27 -16.63 45.13
N THR A 72 -7.74 -16.24 46.28
CA THR A 72 -6.34 -16.13 46.66
C THR A 72 -5.62 -17.48 46.75
N ALA A 73 -4.33 -17.42 46.41
CA ALA A 73 -3.20 -18.19 46.92
C ALA A 73 -3.01 -19.69 46.56
N VAL A 74 -2.01 -19.89 45.71
CA VAL A 74 -0.85 -20.81 45.83
C VAL A 74 -1.12 -22.23 46.31
N THR A 75 -1.20 -23.17 45.37
CA THR A 75 -0.39 -24.40 45.24
C THR A 75 -0.83 -25.09 43.93
N GLU A 76 0.00 -25.97 43.35
CA GLU A 76 -0.21 -26.68 42.06
C GLU A 76 0.28 -25.98 40.78
N GLY A 77 1.58 -25.65 40.76
CA GLY A 77 2.30 -25.23 39.55
C GLY A 77 2.80 -26.36 38.62
N LEU A 78 2.42 -27.62 38.86
CA LEU A 78 2.89 -28.77 38.06
C LEU A 78 1.80 -29.46 37.22
N GLU A 79 0.52 -29.39 37.60
CA GLU A 79 -0.58 -29.95 36.78
C GLU A 79 -0.97 -29.04 35.60
N VAL A 80 -0.81 -27.72 35.76
CA VAL A 80 -1.13 -26.74 34.69
C VAL A 80 -0.15 -26.84 33.51
N ILE A 81 1.10 -27.22 33.75
CA ILE A 81 2.10 -27.40 32.67
C ILE A 81 1.77 -28.65 31.87
N HIS A 82 1.30 -29.74 32.50
CA HIS A 82 0.94 -30.96 31.78
C HIS A 82 -0.34 -30.77 30.93
N LEU A 83 -1.34 -30.01 31.43
CA LEU A 83 -2.54 -29.67 30.64
C LEU A 83 -2.25 -28.70 29.48
N CYS A 84 -1.37 -27.71 29.67
CA CYS A 84 -0.98 -26.79 28.58
C CYS A 84 -0.18 -27.49 27.48
N THR A 85 0.65 -28.48 27.83
CA THR A 85 1.45 -29.23 26.85
C THR A 85 0.59 -30.21 26.04
N GLN A 86 -0.41 -30.85 26.68
CA GLN A 86 -1.40 -31.68 25.96
C GLN A 86 -2.31 -30.84 25.05
N LEU A 87 -2.68 -29.61 25.43
CA LEU A 87 -3.45 -28.71 24.57
C LEU A 87 -2.66 -28.20 23.34
N THR A 88 -1.33 -28.12 23.40
CA THR A 88 -0.51 -27.78 22.23
C THR A 88 -0.37 -28.93 21.23
N GLU A 89 -0.30 -30.19 21.68
CA GLU A 89 -0.31 -31.35 20.77
C GLU A 89 -1.71 -31.62 20.20
N TYR A 90 -2.77 -31.57 21.02
CA TYR A 90 -4.15 -31.71 20.54
C TYR A 90 -4.63 -30.51 19.72
N GLY A 91 -4.18 -29.29 20.03
CA GLY A 91 -4.46 -28.09 19.25
C GLY A 91 -3.82 -28.10 17.85
N PHE A 92 -2.66 -28.74 17.69
CA PHE A 92 -2.03 -28.97 16.39
C PHE A 92 -2.78 -30.03 15.57
N LEU A 93 -3.35 -31.05 16.23
CA LEU A 93 -4.19 -32.09 15.62
C LEU A 93 -5.58 -31.57 15.19
N LEU A 94 -6.10 -30.51 15.81
CA LEU A 94 -7.44 -29.96 15.53
C LEU A 94 -7.51 -29.06 14.30
N PHE A 95 -6.38 -28.57 13.79
CA PHE A 95 -6.31 -27.68 12.62
C PHE A 95 -5.44 -28.28 11.52
N ARG A 96 -6.07 -29.01 10.59
CA ARG A 96 -5.35 -29.51 9.41
C ARG A 96 -5.21 -28.37 8.38
N HIS A 97 -3.99 -28.13 7.94
CA HIS A 97 -3.72 -27.33 6.75
C HIS A 97 -4.49 -27.89 5.57
N ARG A 98 -5.11 -27.04 4.74
CA ARG A 98 -5.92 -27.50 3.60
C ARG A 98 -5.08 -27.89 2.37
N LEU A 99 -3.76 -27.81 2.47
CA LEU A 99 -2.84 -28.37 1.48
C LEU A 99 -3.14 -29.87 1.30
N LYS A 100 -3.21 -30.34 0.04
CA LYS A 100 -3.60 -31.71 -0.34
C LYS A 100 -5.01 -32.15 0.11
N SER A 101 -5.88 -31.19 0.45
CA SER A 101 -7.32 -31.49 0.66
C SER A 101 -8.04 -31.68 -0.68
N PRO A 102 -9.21 -32.33 -0.73
CA PRO A 102 -10.00 -32.45 -1.96
C PRO A 102 -10.28 -31.10 -2.65
N ALA A 103 -10.45 -30.03 -1.87
CA ALA A 103 -10.63 -28.69 -2.41
C ALA A 103 -9.35 -28.10 -3.02
N HIS A 104 -8.18 -28.38 -2.43
CA HIS A 104 -6.89 -28.00 -3.02
C HIS A 104 -6.70 -28.69 -4.37
N GLU A 105 -6.86 -30.02 -4.40
CA GLU A 105 -6.69 -30.81 -5.63
C GLU A 105 -7.71 -30.40 -6.71
N SER A 106 -8.97 -30.19 -6.33
CA SER A 106 -10.00 -29.71 -7.26
C SER A 106 -9.69 -28.33 -7.81
N ARG A 107 -9.24 -27.38 -6.96
CA ARG A 107 -8.86 -26.05 -7.41
C ARG A 107 -7.64 -26.09 -8.32
N TRP A 108 -6.66 -26.93 -8.00
CA TRP A 108 -5.48 -27.11 -8.84
C TRP A 108 -5.85 -27.64 -10.23
N GLN A 109 -6.66 -28.70 -10.30
CA GLN A 109 -7.16 -29.23 -11.59
C GLN A 109 -7.95 -28.18 -12.40
N GLN A 110 -8.74 -27.34 -11.74
CA GLN A 110 -9.46 -26.24 -12.40
C GLN A 110 -8.48 -25.25 -13.04
N VAL A 111 -7.48 -24.81 -12.28
CA VAL A 111 -6.47 -23.86 -12.78
C VAL A 111 -5.65 -24.47 -13.91
N GLN A 112 -5.26 -25.74 -13.83
CA GLN A 112 -4.56 -26.41 -14.93
C GLN A 112 -5.38 -26.38 -16.22
N LYS A 113 -6.66 -26.78 -16.16
CA LYS A 113 -7.56 -26.76 -17.32
C LYS A 113 -7.73 -25.35 -17.90
N GLU A 114 -7.84 -24.34 -17.04
CA GLU A 114 -8.00 -22.94 -17.48
C GLU A 114 -6.75 -22.42 -18.19
N VAL A 115 -5.56 -22.72 -17.65
CA VAL A 115 -4.27 -22.36 -18.26
C VAL A 115 -4.04 -23.11 -19.57
N GLU A 116 -4.39 -24.39 -19.64
CA GLU A 116 -4.30 -25.17 -20.87
C GLU A 116 -5.22 -24.60 -21.97
N ALA A 117 -6.42 -24.16 -21.60
CA ALA A 117 -7.40 -23.63 -22.55
C ALA A 117 -7.11 -22.19 -23.00
N THR A 118 -6.59 -21.33 -22.11
CA THR A 118 -6.54 -19.88 -22.33
C THR A 118 -5.14 -19.27 -22.20
N GLY A 119 -4.16 -20.04 -21.73
CA GLY A 119 -2.83 -19.54 -21.37
C GLY A 119 -2.76 -18.79 -20.03
N SER A 120 -3.89 -18.61 -19.34
CA SER A 120 -3.98 -17.88 -18.07
C SER A 120 -5.03 -18.50 -17.14
N TYR A 121 -5.26 -17.90 -15.97
CA TYR A 121 -6.36 -18.27 -15.09
C TYR A 121 -6.84 -17.08 -14.25
N HIS A 122 -8.00 -17.22 -13.62
CA HIS A 122 -8.56 -16.21 -12.73
C HIS A 122 -8.42 -16.62 -11.26
N LEU A 123 -7.86 -15.72 -10.45
CA LEU A 123 -7.87 -15.84 -9.00
C LEU A 123 -9.31 -15.73 -8.47
N THR A 124 -9.64 -16.51 -7.45
CA THR A 124 -10.85 -16.26 -6.64
C THR A 124 -10.68 -14.98 -5.82
N GLU A 125 -11.77 -14.39 -5.34
CA GLU A 125 -11.71 -13.21 -4.45
C GLU A 125 -10.85 -13.49 -3.21
N THR A 126 -11.00 -14.67 -2.58
CA THR A 126 -10.22 -15.04 -1.40
C THR A 126 -8.73 -15.21 -1.69
N GLU A 127 -8.38 -15.72 -2.88
CA GLU A 127 -7.00 -15.83 -3.35
C GLU A 127 -6.42 -14.43 -3.63
N LEU A 128 -7.18 -13.54 -4.27
CA LEU A 128 -6.79 -12.15 -4.54
C LEU A 128 -6.48 -11.39 -3.25
N ILE A 129 -7.37 -11.50 -2.25
CA ILE A 129 -7.19 -10.87 -0.94
C ILE A 129 -5.93 -11.39 -0.24
N TYR A 130 -5.74 -12.71 -0.25
CA TYR A 130 -4.54 -13.33 0.34
C TYR A 130 -3.27 -12.86 -0.38
N GLY A 131 -3.27 -12.90 -1.71
CA GLY A 131 -2.15 -12.48 -2.55
C GLY A 131 -1.76 -11.03 -2.32
N ALA A 132 -2.72 -10.11 -2.28
CA ALA A 132 -2.45 -8.69 -2.07
C ALA A 132 -1.81 -8.41 -0.69
N LYS A 133 -2.33 -9.06 0.37
CA LYS A 133 -1.75 -8.96 1.72
C LYS A 133 -0.35 -9.55 1.79
N LEU A 134 -0.13 -10.70 1.13
CA LEU A 134 1.17 -11.35 1.09
C LEU A 134 2.19 -10.53 0.28
N ALA A 135 1.78 -9.90 -0.82
CA ALA A 135 2.65 -9.01 -1.59
C ALA A 135 3.13 -7.81 -0.76
N TRP A 136 2.24 -7.20 0.05
CA TRP A 136 2.66 -6.17 1.00
C TRP A 136 3.63 -6.73 2.06
N ARG A 137 3.32 -7.88 2.65
CA ARG A 137 4.22 -8.55 3.61
C ARG A 137 5.62 -8.82 3.01
N ASN A 138 5.68 -9.14 1.72
CA ASN A 138 6.91 -9.45 0.99
C ASN A 138 7.62 -8.22 0.40
N SER A 139 7.05 -7.01 0.55
CA SER A 139 7.64 -5.77 0.05
C SER A 139 8.83 -5.35 0.90
N SER A 140 10.04 -5.79 0.53
CA SER A 140 11.27 -5.61 1.30
C SER A 140 11.62 -4.15 1.65
N ARG A 141 11.23 -3.20 0.79
CA ARG A 141 11.44 -1.75 0.99
C ARG A 141 10.37 -1.06 1.84
N CYS A 142 9.30 -1.76 2.22
CA CYS A 142 8.24 -1.19 3.05
C CYS A 142 8.57 -1.39 4.53
N ILE A 143 8.71 -0.28 5.28
CA ILE A 143 8.90 -0.32 6.74
C ILE A 143 7.60 -0.61 7.50
N GLY A 144 6.45 -0.21 6.96
CA GLY A 144 5.12 -0.33 7.58
C GLY A 144 4.51 -1.73 7.57
N ARG A 145 5.31 -2.78 7.32
CA ARG A 145 4.81 -4.15 7.10
C ARG A 145 4.11 -4.78 8.29
N ILE A 146 4.24 -4.28 9.51
CA ILE A 146 3.51 -4.82 10.67
C ILE A 146 1.98 -4.79 10.47
N GLN A 147 1.48 -3.90 9.61
CA GLN A 147 0.04 -3.73 9.32
C GLN A 147 -0.47 -4.64 8.18
N TRP A 148 0.40 -5.49 7.59
CA TRP A 148 0.12 -6.22 6.35
C TRP A 148 -1.21 -6.99 6.32
N SER A 149 -1.65 -7.51 7.46
CA SER A 149 -2.89 -8.30 7.55
C SER A 149 -4.16 -7.42 7.55
N LYS A 150 -4.03 -6.14 7.87
CA LYS A 150 -5.10 -5.12 7.89
C LYS A 150 -5.10 -4.27 6.62
N LEU A 151 -5.34 -4.94 5.49
CA LEU A 151 -5.48 -4.31 4.18
C LEU A 151 -6.90 -4.53 3.66
N GLN A 152 -7.61 -3.46 3.31
CA GLN A 152 -8.84 -3.55 2.54
C GLN A 152 -8.50 -3.78 1.07
N VAL A 153 -9.20 -4.72 0.43
CA VAL A 153 -9.02 -5.00 -1.00
C VAL A 153 -10.32 -4.64 -1.71
N PHE A 154 -10.22 -3.78 -2.72
CA PHE A 154 -11.30 -3.50 -3.66
C PHE A 154 -11.03 -4.29 -4.93
N ASP A 155 -11.80 -5.36 -5.14
CA ASP A 155 -11.79 -6.11 -6.39
C ASP A 155 -12.54 -5.29 -7.44
N CYS A 156 -11.79 -4.77 -8.42
CA CYS A 156 -12.32 -3.98 -9.54
C CYS A 156 -11.95 -4.63 -10.87
N ARG A 157 -11.75 -5.95 -10.89
CA ARG A 157 -11.45 -6.72 -12.11
C ARG A 157 -12.60 -6.79 -13.10
N TYR A 158 -13.79 -6.30 -12.72
CA TYR A 158 -14.95 -6.16 -13.59
C TYR A 158 -15.02 -4.81 -14.31
N VAL A 159 -14.18 -3.84 -13.95
CA VAL A 159 -14.22 -2.49 -14.53
C VAL A 159 -13.70 -2.52 -15.97
N THR A 160 -14.45 -1.89 -16.88
CA THR A 160 -14.15 -1.91 -18.32
C THR A 160 -13.83 -0.54 -18.92
N THR A 161 -14.07 0.55 -18.20
CA THR A 161 -13.93 1.93 -18.72
C THR A 161 -13.01 2.77 -17.83
N THR A 162 -12.44 3.82 -18.42
CA THR A 162 -11.65 4.84 -17.74
C THR A 162 -12.45 5.57 -16.66
N SER A 163 -13.73 5.88 -16.93
CA SER A 163 -14.66 6.44 -15.95
C SER A 163 -14.88 5.52 -14.75
N GLY A 164 -15.07 4.21 -14.97
CA GLY A 164 -15.20 3.23 -13.90
C GLY A 164 -13.92 3.09 -13.07
N MET A 165 -12.75 3.24 -13.71
CA MET A 165 -11.48 3.30 -12.98
C MET A 165 -11.41 4.52 -12.08
N PHE A 166 -11.79 5.70 -12.59
CA PHE A 166 -11.83 6.94 -11.82
C PHE A 166 -12.77 6.83 -10.62
N GLU A 167 -13.99 6.32 -10.81
CA GLU A 167 -14.95 6.11 -9.71
C GLU A 167 -14.40 5.17 -8.63
N ALA A 168 -13.79 4.05 -9.04
CA ALA A 168 -13.18 3.10 -8.11
C ALA A 168 -12.03 3.73 -7.31
N ILE A 169 -11.22 4.58 -7.96
CA ILE A 169 -10.14 5.32 -7.29
C ILE A 169 -10.71 6.37 -6.33
N CYS A 170 -11.77 7.09 -6.70
CA CYS A 170 -12.43 8.03 -5.81
C CYS A 170 -12.99 7.35 -4.56
N ASN A 171 -13.63 6.19 -4.72
CA ASN A 171 -14.11 5.37 -3.62
C ASN A 171 -12.97 4.91 -2.70
N HIS A 172 -11.82 4.54 -3.28
CA HIS A 172 -10.63 4.22 -2.52
C HIS A 172 -10.14 5.43 -1.72
N ILE A 173 -9.94 6.60 -2.34
CA ILE A 173 -9.47 7.80 -1.63
C ILE A 173 -10.41 8.14 -0.47
N LYS A 174 -11.73 8.10 -0.67
CA LYS A 174 -12.72 8.32 0.39
C LYS A 174 -12.56 7.32 1.53
N TYR A 175 -12.44 6.04 1.21
CA TYR A 175 -12.23 4.98 2.19
C TYR A 175 -10.93 5.16 2.98
N ALA A 176 -9.83 5.42 2.27
CA ALA A 176 -8.49 5.53 2.84
C ALA A 176 -8.33 6.80 3.68
N THR A 177 -8.93 7.92 3.26
CA THR A 177 -8.89 9.19 3.98
C THR A 177 -9.66 9.10 5.30
N ASN A 178 -10.87 8.53 5.28
CA ASN A 178 -11.68 8.27 6.48
C ASN A 178 -11.65 9.41 7.52
N LYS A 179 -11.87 10.65 7.05
CA LYS A 179 -11.83 11.87 7.87
C LYS A 179 -10.54 12.01 8.70
N GLY A 180 -9.39 11.66 8.12
CA GLY A 180 -8.08 11.70 8.78
C GLY A 180 -7.72 10.46 9.59
N ASN A 181 -8.65 9.53 9.85
CA ASN A 181 -8.32 8.24 10.46
C ASN A 181 -7.92 7.22 9.40
N LEU A 182 -6.72 7.40 8.84
CA LEU A 182 -6.29 6.75 7.61
C LEU A 182 -6.39 5.21 7.65
N ARG A 183 -6.82 4.60 6.55
CA ARG A 183 -6.95 3.15 6.40
C ARG A 183 -6.18 2.65 5.18
N SER A 184 -5.41 1.58 5.35
CA SER A 184 -4.71 0.93 4.25
C SER A 184 -5.68 0.19 3.34
N ALA A 185 -5.56 0.42 2.04
CA ALA A 185 -6.37 -0.23 1.03
C ALA A 185 -5.59 -0.45 -0.28
N ILE A 186 -6.08 -1.37 -1.11
CA ILE A 186 -5.62 -1.60 -2.49
C ILE A 186 -6.84 -1.75 -3.41
N THR A 187 -6.82 -1.09 -4.56
CA THR A 187 -7.76 -1.31 -5.67
C THR A 187 -7.03 -2.05 -6.78
N ILE A 188 -7.64 -3.13 -7.25
CA ILE A 188 -7.05 -4.03 -8.25
C ILE A 188 -7.95 -4.07 -9.48
N PHE A 189 -7.45 -3.56 -10.60
CA PHE A 189 -8.12 -3.57 -11.90
C PHE A 189 -7.85 -4.87 -12.68
N PRO A 190 -8.43 -5.09 -13.87
CA PRO A 190 -8.25 -6.32 -14.62
C PRO A 190 -6.78 -6.71 -14.84
N GLN A 191 -6.53 -8.02 -14.91
CA GLN A 191 -5.21 -8.58 -15.18
C GLN A 191 -4.79 -8.38 -16.64
N ARG A 192 -3.48 -8.35 -16.89
CA ARG A 192 -2.92 -8.41 -18.24
C ARG A 192 -3.36 -9.69 -18.95
N THR A 193 -3.67 -9.55 -20.24
CA THR A 193 -4.04 -10.66 -21.13
C THR A 193 -2.95 -10.92 -22.15
N ASP A 194 -2.88 -10.12 -23.21
CA ASP A 194 -1.98 -10.28 -24.37
C ASP A 194 -0.90 -9.19 -24.46
N GLY A 195 -0.79 -8.35 -23.43
CA GLY A 195 0.13 -7.21 -23.36
C GLY A 195 -0.31 -6.00 -24.19
N LYS A 196 -1.43 -6.09 -24.91
CA LYS A 196 -2.01 -4.99 -25.71
C LYS A 196 -3.21 -4.34 -25.03
N HIS A 197 -3.90 -5.08 -24.16
CA HIS A 197 -5.12 -4.64 -23.48
C HIS A 197 -4.92 -4.30 -22.00
N ASP A 198 -3.73 -3.81 -21.65
CA ASP A 198 -3.41 -3.45 -20.27
C ASP A 198 -4.34 -2.34 -19.75
N TYR A 199 -4.77 -2.48 -18.50
CA TYR A 199 -5.26 -1.36 -17.71
C TYR A 199 -4.07 -0.65 -17.10
N ARG A 200 -4.04 0.68 -17.14
CA ARG A 200 -2.92 1.48 -16.65
C ARG A 200 -3.41 2.70 -15.88
N ILE A 201 -2.72 2.97 -14.78
CA ILE A 201 -2.73 4.28 -14.11
C ILE A 201 -1.38 4.90 -14.44
N TRP A 202 -1.40 6.06 -15.10
CA TRP A 202 -0.18 6.70 -15.58
C TRP A 202 0.51 7.51 -14.49
N ASN A 203 -0.24 7.97 -13.50
CA ASN A 203 0.30 8.64 -12.34
C ASN A 203 1.19 7.70 -11.51
N ASN A 204 2.34 8.19 -11.05
CA ASN A 204 3.18 7.46 -10.09
C ASN A 204 2.52 7.32 -8.71
N GLN A 205 1.87 8.40 -8.28
CA GLN A 205 0.99 8.44 -7.13
C GLN A 205 -0.35 9.01 -7.57
N ILE A 206 -1.45 8.47 -7.06
CA ILE A 206 -2.80 8.95 -7.38
C ILE A 206 -2.92 10.45 -7.04
N ILE A 207 -2.44 10.84 -5.86
CA ILE A 207 -2.42 12.25 -5.44
C ILE A 207 -0.97 12.73 -5.51
N SER A 208 -0.73 13.76 -6.32
CA SER A 208 0.56 14.44 -6.42
C SER A 208 0.37 15.88 -6.89
N TYR A 209 1.30 16.76 -6.50
CA TYR A 209 1.30 18.14 -6.99
C TYR A 209 1.98 18.24 -8.34
N ALA A 210 1.45 19.09 -9.21
CA ALA A 210 2.04 19.40 -10.51
C ALA A 210 3.37 20.16 -10.38
N GLY A 211 4.17 20.13 -11.45
CA GLY A 211 5.40 20.90 -11.59
C GLY A 211 5.45 21.60 -12.94
N TYR A 212 5.69 22.90 -12.96
CA TYR A 212 5.68 23.71 -14.17
C TYR A 212 7.05 24.33 -14.40
N LYS A 213 7.72 23.96 -15.48
CA LYS A 213 8.95 24.62 -15.90
C LYS A 213 8.61 25.87 -16.70
N ASN A 214 9.13 27.02 -16.26
CA ASN A 214 9.00 28.29 -16.96
C ASN A 214 10.14 28.47 -17.99
N ALA A 215 9.98 29.46 -18.88
CA ALA A 215 10.96 29.76 -19.92
C ALA A 215 12.34 30.17 -19.36
N ASP A 216 12.36 30.78 -18.17
CA ASP A 216 13.58 31.16 -17.44
C ASP A 216 14.28 29.97 -16.73
N GLY A 217 13.71 28.76 -16.85
CA GLY A 217 14.21 27.55 -16.21
C GLY A 217 13.78 27.37 -14.75
N LYS A 218 13.08 28.35 -14.15
CA LYS A 218 12.51 28.21 -12.81
C LYS A 218 11.33 27.22 -12.85
N ILE A 219 11.17 26.47 -11.77
CA ILE A 219 10.05 25.54 -11.60
C ILE A 219 9.09 26.07 -10.53
N ILE A 220 7.80 26.06 -10.84
CA ILE A 220 6.69 26.27 -9.91
C ILE A 220 6.14 24.89 -9.53
N GLY A 221 5.81 24.65 -8.27
CA GLY A 221 5.26 23.36 -7.84
C GLY A 221 6.33 22.32 -7.51
N ASP A 222 6.12 21.07 -7.94
CA ASP A 222 7.01 19.93 -7.63
C ASP A 222 7.89 19.53 -8.84
N PRO A 223 9.22 19.76 -8.79
CA PRO A 223 10.12 19.42 -9.89
C PRO A 223 10.11 17.95 -10.33
N ALA A 224 9.78 17.02 -9.43
CA ALA A 224 9.72 15.61 -9.78
C ALA A 224 8.59 15.26 -10.77
N ASN A 225 7.58 16.13 -10.90
CA ASN A 225 6.40 15.88 -11.70
C ASN A 225 6.32 16.72 -12.97
N VAL A 226 7.38 17.47 -13.33
CA VAL A 226 7.38 18.35 -14.51
C VAL A 226 7.02 17.59 -15.78
N GLU A 227 7.69 16.47 -16.04
CA GLU A 227 7.45 15.67 -17.25
C GLU A 227 6.00 15.18 -17.33
N PHE A 228 5.47 14.66 -16.23
CA PHE A 228 4.10 14.16 -16.18
C PHE A 228 3.07 15.30 -16.24
N THR A 229 3.39 16.47 -15.68
CA THR A 229 2.55 17.67 -15.77
C THR A 229 2.45 18.14 -17.22
N ASP A 230 3.58 18.21 -17.93
CA ASP A 230 3.62 18.57 -19.35
C ASP A 230 2.82 17.57 -20.19
N PHE A 231 2.90 16.27 -19.87
CA PHE A 231 2.07 15.25 -20.49
C PHE A 231 0.56 15.49 -20.26
N CYS A 232 0.13 15.77 -19.02
CA CYS A 232 -1.27 16.09 -18.72
C CYS A 232 -1.75 17.33 -19.50
N VAL A 233 -0.94 18.38 -19.57
CA VAL A 233 -1.27 19.60 -20.32
C VAL A 233 -1.41 19.31 -21.82
N LYS A 234 -0.52 18.48 -22.40
CA LYS A 234 -0.62 18.04 -23.81
C LYS A 234 -1.87 17.20 -24.08
N LEU A 235 -2.33 16.41 -23.09
CA LEU A 235 -3.57 15.66 -23.16
C LEU A 235 -4.82 16.57 -23.09
N GLY A 236 -4.64 17.86 -22.76
CA GLY A 236 -5.71 18.86 -22.72
C GLY A 236 -6.04 19.38 -21.31
N TRP A 237 -5.37 18.88 -20.27
CA TRP A 237 -5.61 19.32 -18.90
C TRP A 237 -5.30 20.81 -18.71
N LYS A 238 -6.24 21.53 -18.09
CA LYS A 238 -6.14 22.98 -17.86
C LYS A 238 -5.70 23.25 -16.43
N SER A 239 -4.43 23.56 -16.30
CA SER A 239 -3.81 23.90 -15.02
C SER A 239 -3.99 25.39 -14.65
N LYS A 240 -4.06 25.68 -13.34
CA LYS A 240 -3.99 27.04 -12.77
C LYS A 240 -2.56 27.57 -12.64
N ARG A 241 -1.56 26.69 -12.79
CA ARG A 241 -0.12 26.93 -12.64
C ARG A 241 0.28 27.50 -11.27
N THR A 242 -0.27 26.94 -10.19
CA THR A 242 0.07 27.31 -8.81
C THR A 242 1.04 26.33 -8.15
N GLU A 243 1.56 26.70 -6.97
CA GLU A 243 2.49 25.87 -6.19
C GLU A 243 1.90 24.52 -5.70
N TRP A 244 0.57 24.44 -5.61
CA TRP A 244 -0.14 23.34 -4.96
C TRP A 244 -1.27 22.75 -5.82
N ASP A 245 -1.18 22.91 -7.15
CA ASP A 245 -2.14 22.27 -8.05
C ASP A 245 -2.02 20.75 -7.96
N ILE A 246 -3.14 20.07 -7.70
CA ILE A 246 -3.24 18.62 -7.75
C ILE A 246 -3.33 18.18 -9.21
N LEU A 247 -2.47 17.23 -9.60
CA LEU A 247 -2.51 16.61 -10.93
C LEU A 247 -3.82 15.84 -11.15
N PRO A 248 -4.34 15.77 -12.39
CA PRO A 248 -5.50 14.94 -12.69
C PRO A 248 -5.11 13.46 -12.60
N LEU A 249 -6.10 12.60 -12.40
CA LEU A 249 -5.90 11.18 -12.63
C LEU A 249 -5.83 10.92 -14.13
N VAL A 250 -4.81 10.19 -14.60
CA VAL A 250 -4.71 9.75 -15.99
C VAL A 250 -4.71 8.22 -16.05
N VAL A 251 -5.68 7.66 -16.78
CA VAL A 251 -5.93 6.21 -16.84
C VAL A 251 -6.21 5.73 -18.26
N SER A 252 -5.75 4.52 -18.56
CA SER A 252 -6.12 3.78 -19.77
C SER A 252 -6.86 2.50 -19.35
N ALA A 253 -7.97 2.22 -20.02
CA ALA A 253 -8.70 0.97 -19.88
C ALA A 253 -8.52 0.13 -21.15
N ASN A 254 -8.27 -1.17 -20.98
CA ASN A 254 -8.24 -2.14 -22.07
C ASN A 254 -7.30 -1.78 -23.24
N GLY A 255 -6.15 -1.14 -22.95
CA GLY A 255 -5.18 -0.76 -23.97
C GLY A 255 -5.53 0.47 -24.81
N HIS A 256 -6.65 1.13 -24.54
CA HIS A 256 -7.02 2.36 -25.23
C HIS A 256 -6.18 3.56 -24.78
N ASP A 257 -6.22 4.63 -25.58
CA ASP A 257 -5.59 5.91 -25.25
C ASP A 257 -6.06 6.42 -23.88
N PRO A 258 -5.20 7.15 -23.15
CA PRO A 258 -5.51 7.62 -21.81
C PRO A 258 -6.56 8.73 -21.80
N ASP A 259 -7.49 8.64 -20.86
CA ASP A 259 -8.35 9.74 -20.44
C ASP A 259 -7.80 10.38 -19.16
N TYR A 260 -8.17 11.63 -18.89
CA TYR A 260 -7.88 12.29 -17.62
C TYR A 260 -9.14 12.77 -16.89
N PHE A 261 -9.07 12.78 -15.55
CA PHE A 261 -10.17 13.18 -14.67
C PHE A 261 -9.65 14.07 -13.54
N ASP A 262 -10.31 15.21 -13.33
CA ASP A 262 -10.08 16.04 -12.14
C ASP A 262 -10.83 15.46 -10.94
N TYR A 263 -10.20 15.47 -9.77
CA TYR A 263 -10.83 15.01 -8.54
C TYR A 263 -11.88 16.02 -8.05
N PRO A 264 -12.97 15.56 -7.41
CA PRO A 264 -13.76 16.41 -6.54
C PRO A 264 -12.86 17.01 -5.44
N PRO A 265 -12.74 18.33 -5.30
CA PRO A 265 -11.77 18.96 -4.38
C PRO A 265 -11.91 18.49 -2.93
N GLU A 266 -13.13 18.22 -2.47
CA GLU A 266 -13.45 17.75 -1.12
C GLU A 266 -12.91 16.35 -0.81
N LEU A 267 -12.53 15.60 -1.84
CA LEU A 267 -11.99 14.24 -1.70
C LEU A 267 -10.53 14.25 -1.26
N ILE A 268 -9.80 15.33 -1.55
CA ILE A 268 -8.37 15.45 -1.30
C ILE A 268 -8.15 16.19 0.02
N LEU A 269 -7.84 15.44 1.07
CA LEU A 269 -7.46 16.04 2.35
C LEU A 269 -6.02 16.54 2.30
N GLU A 270 -5.84 17.85 2.33
CA GLU A 270 -4.54 18.51 2.52
C GLU A 270 -4.35 18.96 3.98
N VAL A 271 -3.13 18.85 4.49
CA VAL A 271 -2.73 19.32 5.80
C VAL A 271 -1.85 20.56 5.64
N PRO A 272 -2.29 21.75 6.05
CA PRO A 272 -1.44 22.92 6.12
C PRO A 272 -0.38 22.73 7.21
N LEU A 273 0.87 23.08 6.91
CA LEU A 273 1.99 22.85 7.81
C LEU A 273 2.25 24.09 8.66
N SER A 274 2.34 23.88 9.97
CA SER A 274 2.61 24.92 10.96
C SER A 274 3.60 24.42 12.00
N HIS A 275 4.36 25.32 12.63
CA HIS A 275 5.22 24.97 13.75
C HIS A 275 4.60 25.39 15.10
N PRO A 276 4.61 24.54 16.15
CA PRO A 276 4.04 24.89 17.45
C PRO A 276 4.69 26.12 18.12
N GLN A 277 6.02 26.25 18.04
CA GLN A 277 6.76 27.40 18.57
C GLN A 277 7.03 28.53 17.54
N PHE A 278 7.42 28.20 16.30
CA PHE A 278 7.81 29.18 15.28
C PHE A 278 6.63 29.61 14.40
N LYS A 279 5.89 30.65 14.82
CA LYS A 279 4.69 31.13 14.11
C LYS A 279 4.95 31.50 12.64
N TRP A 280 6.13 32.05 12.33
CA TRP A 280 6.54 32.39 10.96
C TRP A 280 6.53 31.19 10.01
N PHE A 281 6.59 29.96 10.51
CA PHE A 281 6.57 28.77 9.65
C PHE A 281 5.23 28.64 8.89
N ALA A 282 4.12 29.07 9.49
CA ALA A 282 2.83 29.08 8.81
C ALA A 282 2.78 30.08 7.64
N GLU A 283 3.61 31.14 7.69
CA GLU A 283 3.72 32.15 6.63
C GLU A 283 4.37 31.59 5.35
N LEU A 284 5.10 30.46 5.45
CA LEU A 284 5.58 29.72 4.29
C LEU A 284 4.45 29.07 3.47
N ASN A 285 3.23 29.00 4.02
CA ASN A 285 2.03 28.45 3.37
C ASN A 285 2.25 27.05 2.76
N LEU A 286 3.05 26.23 3.45
CA LEU A 286 3.33 24.86 3.04
C LEU A 286 2.13 23.97 3.36
N ARG A 287 1.90 22.97 2.51
CA ARG A 287 0.87 21.94 2.72
C ARG A 287 1.28 20.61 2.13
N TRP A 288 0.65 19.54 2.58
CA TRP A 288 0.84 18.21 1.97
C TRP A 288 -0.45 17.40 2.04
N TYR A 289 -0.76 16.63 0.99
CA TYR A 289 -1.90 15.73 0.97
C TYR A 289 -1.73 14.59 1.98
N ALA A 290 -2.82 14.14 2.59
CA ALA A 290 -2.78 13.26 3.75
C ALA A 290 -2.50 11.79 3.40
N VAL A 291 -2.99 11.33 2.24
CA VAL A 291 -2.95 9.92 1.84
C VAL A 291 -1.83 9.68 0.82
N PRO A 292 -0.73 8.98 1.18
CA PRO A 292 0.20 8.45 0.20
C PRO A 292 -0.45 7.28 -0.53
N MET A 293 -0.47 7.34 -1.85
CA MET A 293 -1.14 6.35 -2.67
C MET A 293 -0.33 6.06 -3.93
N VAL A 294 0.35 4.90 -3.95
CA VAL A 294 1.22 4.48 -5.06
C VAL A 294 0.37 3.80 -6.12
N SER A 295 0.64 4.11 -7.40
CA SER A 295 -0.12 3.57 -8.54
C SER A 295 0.73 3.10 -9.72
N SER A 296 2.05 3.30 -9.70
CA SER A 296 2.96 2.85 -10.77
C SER A 296 3.64 1.51 -10.53
N MET A 297 3.05 0.66 -9.69
CA MET A 297 3.57 -0.69 -9.42
C MET A 297 2.65 -1.76 -10.01
N LEU A 298 3.26 -2.85 -10.48
CA LEU A 298 2.58 -4.07 -10.91
C LEU A 298 2.38 -5.00 -9.72
N PHE A 299 1.16 -5.48 -9.53
CA PHE A 299 0.87 -6.53 -8.55
C PHE A 299 0.96 -7.90 -9.23
N ASP A 300 1.90 -8.73 -8.78
CA ASP A 300 2.19 -10.05 -9.33
C ASP A 300 1.75 -11.12 -8.32
N CYS A 301 0.86 -12.02 -8.76
CA CYS A 301 0.27 -13.02 -7.89
C CYS A 301 0.00 -14.32 -8.65
N GLY A 302 0.67 -15.40 -8.25
CA GLY A 302 0.44 -16.73 -8.82
C GLY A 302 0.69 -16.83 -10.32
N GLY A 303 1.57 -16.00 -10.88
CA GLY A 303 1.78 -15.94 -12.32
C GLY A 303 0.95 -14.86 -13.03
N ILE A 304 -0.12 -14.36 -12.40
CA ILE A 304 -0.98 -13.31 -12.92
C ILE A 304 -0.40 -11.92 -12.66
N GLN A 305 -0.50 -11.05 -13.65
CA GLN A 305 0.03 -9.68 -13.60
C GLN A 305 -1.11 -8.65 -13.64
N PHE A 306 -1.25 -7.86 -12.58
CA PHE A 306 -2.19 -6.74 -12.50
C PHE A 306 -1.43 -5.44 -12.72
N THR A 307 -1.62 -4.83 -13.88
CA THR A 307 -0.82 -3.68 -14.37
C THR A 307 -1.34 -2.33 -13.91
N ALA A 308 -2.60 -2.27 -13.48
CA ALA A 308 -3.19 -1.13 -12.79
C ALA A 308 -3.61 -1.56 -11.39
N THR A 309 -2.83 -1.12 -10.40
CA THR A 309 -3.21 -1.21 -9.00
C THR A 309 -2.89 0.10 -8.31
N ALA A 310 -3.77 0.52 -7.41
CA ALA A 310 -3.52 1.67 -6.54
C ALA A 310 -3.58 1.19 -5.10
N PHE A 311 -2.56 1.46 -4.30
CA PHE A 311 -2.57 1.11 -2.87
C PHE A 311 -2.13 2.26 -2.00
N SER A 312 -2.75 2.39 -0.84
CA SER A 312 -2.47 3.44 0.13
C SER A 312 -2.17 2.90 1.51
N GLY A 313 -1.45 3.72 2.28
CA GLY A 313 -1.26 3.56 3.70
C GLY A 313 -1.33 4.94 4.37
N TRP A 314 -0.34 5.24 5.21
CA TRP A 314 -0.13 6.56 5.77
C TRP A 314 1.35 6.89 5.78
N TYR A 315 1.65 8.19 5.76
CA TYR A 315 3.03 8.65 5.71
C TYR A 315 3.81 8.31 6.98
N MET A 316 5.08 7.98 6.78
CA MET A 316 6.12 8.27 7.77
C MET A 316 6.57 9.73 7.57
N SER A 317 6.68 10.50 8.66
CA SER A 317 6.89 11.96 8.56
C SER A 317 8.12 12.37 7.76
N THR A 318 9.19 11.56 7.77
CA THR A 318 10.43 11.81 7.01
C THR A 318 10.24 11.71 5.49
N GLU A 319 9.22 11.01 4.99
CA GLU A 319 8.89 10.99 3.56
C GLU A 319 8.52 12.40 3.09
N ILE A 320 7.74 13.13 3.89
CA ILE A 320 7.38 14.52 3.58
C ILE A 320 8.55 15.45 3.95
N GLY A 321 9.01 15.39 5.19
CA GLY A 321 9.93 16.39 5.75
C GLY A 321 11.33 16.34 5.19
N CYS A 322 11.89 15.14 5.02
CA CYS A 322 13.21 14.98 4.44
C CYS A 322 13.14 14.93 2.92
N ARG A 323 12.26 14.09 2.35
CA ARG A 323 12.34 13.81 0.91
C ARG A 323 11.59 14.85 0.11
N ASN A 324 10.28 14.96 0.32
CA ASN A 324 9.45 15.84 -0.51
C ASN A 324 9.79 17.33 -0.33
N LEU A 325 10.05 17.76 0.90
CA LEU A 325 10.31 19.16 1.21
C LEU A 325 11.79 19.56 1.09
N CYS A 326 12.74 18.66 1.39
CA CYS A 326 14.17 19.04 1.47
C CYS A 326 15.05 18.53 0.32
N ASP A 327 14.65 17.49 -0.43
CA ASP A 327 15.51 17.02 -1.53
C ASP A 327 15.71 18.14 -2.56
N ALA A 328 16.94 18.27 -3.06
CA ALA A 328 17.33 19.36 -3.97
C ALA A 328 16.60 19.30 -5.33
N ASN A 329 16.19 18.09 -5.74
CA ASN A 329 15.38 17.84 -6.93
C ASN A 329 13.87 17.80 -6.64
N ARG A 330 13.45 18.28 -5.46
CA ARG A 330 12.05 18.43 -5.04
C ARG A 330 11.80 19.90 -4.66
N ARG A 331 11.13 20.17 -3.54
CA ARG A 331 10.81 21.54 -3.11
C ARG A 331 12.03 22.33 -2.58
N ASN A 332 13.13 21.64 -2.26
CA ASN A 332 14.42 22.23 -1.86
C ASN A 332 14.31 23.35 -0.79
N LEU A 333 13.47 23.15 0.23
CA LEU A 333 13.26 24.16 1.29
C LEU A 333 14.50 24.40 2.16
N LEU A 334 15.51 23.53 2.08
CA LEU A 334 16.81 23.74 2.72
C LEU A 334 17.53 24.98 2.19
N GLU A 335 17.21 25.50 1.01
CA GLU A 335 17.81 26.75 0.53
C GLU A 335 16.99 27.97 1.01
N VAL A 336 15.67 27.81 1.18
CA VAL A 336 14.77 28.85 1.72
C VAL A 336 15.07 29.15 3.19
N GLY A 337 15.36 28.12 3.98
CA GLY A 337 15.68 28.30 5.40
C GLY A 337 16.88 29.23 5.66
N LYS A 338 17.78 29.43 4.68
CA LYS A 338 18.98 30.26 4.84
C LYS A 338 18.60 31.71 5.10
N TRP A 339 17.43 32.13 4.61
CA TRP A 339 16.96 33.51 4.60
C TRP A 339 16.29 33.93 5.91
N HIS A 340 15.72 33.01 6.69
CA HIS A 340 15.03 33.33 7.95
C HIS A 340 15.97 33.33 9.18
N GLY A 341 17.26 33.58 8.99
CA GLY A 341 18.18 33.96 10.07
C GLY A 341 18.63 32.85 11.03
N THR A 342 18.30 31.57 10.78
CA THR A 342 18.74 30.45 11.64
C THR A 342 20.11 29.87 11.29
N ALA A 343 20.74 30.30 10.18
CA ALA A 343 22.15 30.02 9.88
C ALA A 343 22.90 31.26 9.41
N ARG A 344 23.89 31.65 10.21
CA ARG A 344 25.05 32.38 9.71
C ARG A 344 25.76 31.50 8.67
N THR A 345 25.82 31.98 7.44
CA THR A 345 26.85 31.89 6.37
C THR A 345 27.92 30.78 6.29
N SER A 346 28.03 29.84 7.23
CA SER A 346 28.95 28.71 7.20
C SER A 346 28.21 27.37 7.17
N ALA A 347 28.73 26.41 6.41
CA ALA A 347 28.18 25.04 6.31
C ALA A 347 28.06 24.32 7.66
N ARG A 348 28.73 24.84 8.71
CA ARG A 348 28.69 24.37 10.09
C ARG A 348 28.59 25.57 11.04
N ASN A 349 27.80 25.45 12.10
CA ASN A 349 27.83 26.46 13.17
C ASN A 349 29.12 26.35 14.01
N ALA A 350 29.34 27.27 14.96
CA ALA A 350 30.51 27.29 15.85
C ALA A 350 30.73 26.01 16.68
N ARG A 351 29.77 25.07 16.68
CA ARG A 351 29.85 23.75 17.32
C ARG A 351 29.96 22.60 16.31
N GLY A 352 30.32 22.89 15.06
CA GLY A 352 30.49 21.89 13.99
C GLY A 352 29.20 21.30 13.41
N ARG A 353 28.01 21.78 13.83
CA ARG A 353 26.72 21.19 13.39
C ARG A 353 26.32 21.72 12.03
N SER A 354 25.97 20.82 11.12
CA SER A 354 25.42 21.15 9.81
C SER A 354 24.02 21.75 9.98
N TRP A 355 23.83 22.95 9.41
CA TRP A 355 22.53 23.60 9.40
C TRP A 355 21.50 22.84 8.55
N LYS A 356 21.96 22.13 7.49
CA LYS A 356 21.10 21.21 6.73
C LYS A 356 20.57 20.09 7.61
N GLY A 357 21.43 19.49 8.44
CA GLY A 357 21.04 18.44 9.38
C GLY A 357 20.03 18.94 10.43
N PHE A 358 20.20 20.17 10.94
CA PHE A 358 19.23 20.79 11.83
C PHE A 358 17.87 20.95 11.16
N TRP A 359 17.82 21.49 9.93
CA TRP A 359 16.56 21.70 9.20
C TRP A 359 15.84 20.41 8.81
N THR A 360 16.56 19.37 8.45
CA THR A 360 15.96 18.06 8.15
C THR A 360 15.30 17.46 9.40
N ILE A 361 15.97 17.53 10.55
CA ILE A 361 15.42 17.07 11.83
C ILE A 361 14.23 17.93 12.24
N PHE A 362 14.37 19.25 12.12
CA PHE A 362 13.33 20.24 12.37
C PHE A 362 12.06 19.86 11.61
N LEU A 363 12.11 19.82 10.27
CA LEU A 363 10.95 19.51 9.43
C LEU A 363 10.33 18.13 9.73
N SER A 364 11.16 17.11 9.99
CA SER A 364 10.68 15.75 10.26
C SER A 364 9.93 15.60 11.58
N ILE A 365 10.36 16.32 12.62
CA ILE A 365 9.71 16.33 13.94
C ILE A 365 8.44 17.17 13.91
N ILE A 366 8.46 18.28 13.16
CA ILE A 366 7.33 19.22 13.10
C ILE A 366 6.11 18.60 12.43
N LEU A 367 6.30 17.83 11.36
CA LEU A 367 5.20 17.27 10.57
C LEU A 367 4.24 16.37 11.36
N SER A 368 4.69 15.79 12.47
CA SER A 368 3.84 15.00 13.36
C SER A 368 2.73 15.84 14.02
N PHE A 369 2.94 17.13 14.24
CA PHE A 369 1.98 17.99 14.96
C PHE A 369 0.80 18.47 14.09
N PRO A 370 1.00 19.06 12.89
CA PRO A 370 -0.10 19.48 12.03
C PRO A 370 -1.00 18.32 11.61
N PHE A 371 -0.42 17.17 11.28
CA PHE A 371 -1.18 15.98 10.92
C PHE A 371 -2.02 15.49 12.10
N ARG A 372 -1.43 15.39 13.30
CA ARG A 372 -2.17 15.01 14.51
C ARG A 372 -3.32 15.97 14.81
N ASN A 373 -3.07 17.28 14.77
CA ASN A 373 -4.08 18.30 15.06
C ASN A 373 -5.21 18.31 14.02
N THR A 374 -4.87 18.17 12.74
CA THR A 374 -5.87 18.16 11.65
C THR A 374 -6.75 16.92 11.75
N PHE A 375 -6.15 15.74 11.95
CA PHE A 375 -6.90 14.51 12.08
C PHE A 375 -7.78 14.48 13.34
N SER A 376 -7.31 15.00 14.47
CA SER A 376 -8.14 15.11 15.69
C SER A 376 -9.34 16.06 15.56
N ARG A 377 -9.32 17.02 14.64
CA ARG A 377 -10.47 17.93 14.40
C ARG A 377 -11.53 17.34 13.47
N LEU A 378 -11.18 16.30 12.72
CA LEU A 378 -12.05 15.66 11.72
C LEU A 378 -12.77 14.41 12.26
N GLN A 379 -12.29 13.87 13.40
CA GLN A 379 -12.92 12.81 14.19
C GLN A 379 -13.94 13.42 15.15
#